data_AF-A0A059CJ22-F1
#
_entry.id   AF-A0A059CJ22-F1
#
_cell.length_a   1.000
_cell.length_b   1.000
_cell.length_c   1.000
_cell.angle_alpha   90.00
_cell.angle_beta   90.00
_cell.angle_gamma   90.00
#
_symmetry.space_group_name_H-M   'P 1'
#
loop_
_entity.id
_entity.type
_entity.pdbx_description
1 polymer ?
#
loop_
_entity_poly.entity_id
_entity_poly.type
_entity_poly.pdbx_seq_one_letter_code
_entity_poly.pdbx_strand_id
1 'polypeptide(L)'
;MGTLAPGLSRKLKKVLESRTDTPDVLGSLNTLSTFYADNTPQARRNLRSAIEKRGLDINREFLQASDTAQRALDRVEEEVNALAECCDRIAKALGGCTASTGDIISTTERLKQELEMTTQRQEIVSCFLRDYQLSNEEINALRGEDLNEEFFKALSHVQEIHANCKILLRTHHQRAGLELMDMMAVYQEGAYERLCRWVQAECRKLGDTDNPEVSELLRTAVRCLKERPVLFKYCAEEVANLRHNALFRRFISALTRGGPGGMPRPIEVHAHDPLRYVGDMLGWLHQSLASERELVLALLDPDAVVDTGPTATRFLKNLENGSGKAESDMTFVLDRIFEGVCRPFKVRVEQALQSQPSLIVSYKLSNTLEFYSYTISDLLGRDTALCNTIWALKDAAQRTFFEILRSRGEKLLRYPPLVAVDLSPPSAVRDGVSVLLEIIETHNSTMVPASTKKPDFDPVISAMLDPIIQMCEQAAEAHKSKGSSHSSRRRISSDSSQISKSSVDAILSNGSPAPSIQ
;
A
#
# COMPACT_ATOMS: atom_id res chain seq x y z
N MET A 1 -79.11 -11.42 -159.91
CA MET A 1 -78.64 -10.57 -158.79
C MET A 1 -78.11 -11.50 -157.71
N GLY A 2 -76.82 -11.42 -157.41
CA GLY A 2 -76.10 -12.37 -156.57
C GLY A 2 -76.14 -11.99 -155.09
N THR A 3 -76.08 -12.99 -154.22
CA THR A 3 -75.87 -12.80 -152.78
C THR A 3 -75.13 -14.00 -152.20
N LEU A 4 -74.07 -13.68 -151.45
CA LEU A 4 -72.89 -14.49 -151.14
C LEU A 4 -73.15 -15.79 -150.36
N ALA A 5 -72.23 -16.76 -150.55
CA ALA A 5 -72.19 -18.04 -149.86
C ALA A 5 -72.06 -17.91 -148.32
N PRO A 6 -72.82 -18.67 -147.53
CA PRO A 6 -72.93 -18.53 -146.06
C PRO A 6 -71.61 -18.75 -145.29
N GLY A 7 -70.60 -19.38 -145.89
CA GLY A 7 -69.29 -19.60 -145.26
C GLY A 7 -68.41 -18.34 -145.17
N LEU A 8 -68.57 -17.40 -146.10
CA LEU A 8 -67.77 -16.17 -146.14
C LEU A 8 -68.28 -15.14 -145.13
N SER A 9 -69.60 -14.99 -144.99
CA SER A 9 -70.21 -14.13 -143.97
C SER A 9 -69.84 -14.57 -142.55
N ARG A 10 -69.68 -15.87 -142.28
CA ARG A 10 -69.32 -16.37 -140.95
C ARG A 10 -67.86 -16.07 -140.59
N LYS A 11 -66.92 -16.15 -141.55
CA LYS A 11 -65.52 -15.73 -141.35
C LYS A 11 -65.38 -14.21 -141.21
N LEU A 12 -66.13 -13.45 -142.02
CA LEU A 12 -66.11 -11.99 -141.98
C LEU A 12 -66.67 -11.46 -140.65
N LYS A 13 -67.77 -12.06 -140.17
CA LYS A 13 -68.35 -11.74 -138.86
C LYS A 13 -67.38 -12.06 -137.71
N LYS A 14 -66.66 -13.17 -137.77
CA LYS A 14 -65.67 -13.56 -136.75
C LYS A 14 -64.45 -12.63 -136.70
N VAL A 15 -64.02 -12.08 -137.85
CA VAL A 15 -62.93 -11.09 -137.94
C VAL A 15 -63.38 -9.71 -137.45
N LEU A 16 -64.63 -9.32 -137.72
CA LEU A 16 -65.22 -8.08 -137.21
C LEU A 16 -65.56 -8.14 -135.71
N GLU A 17 -65.86 -9.33 -135.18
CA GLU A 17 -66.12 -9.55 -133.75
C GLU A 17 -64.83 -9.69 -132.92
N SER A 18 -63.69 -10.03 -133.54
CA SER A 18 -62.39 -9.97 -132.87
C SER A 18 -61.97 -8.53 -132.64
N ARG A 19 -62.24 -8.01 -131.44
CA ARG A 19 -61.79 -6.70 -130.96
C ARG A 19 -60.26 -6.67 -130.90
N THR A 20 -59.64 -6.07 -131.92
CA THR A 20 -58.18 -5.91 -132.04
C THR A 20 -57.61 -4.76 -131.21
N ASP A 21 -58.48 -3.98 -130.55
CA ASP A 21 -58.16 -2.65 -130.04
C ASP A 21 -57.99 -2.64 -128.50
N THR A 22 -58.03 -3.80 -127.87
CA THR A 22 -57.85 -3.94 -126.41
C THR A 22 -56.38 -3.75 -126.02
N PRO A 23 -56.08 -3.00 -124.94
CA PRO A 23 -54.71 -2.67 -124.54
C PRO A 23 -53.86 -3.91 -124.22
N ASP A 24 -54.48 -4.96 -123.66
CA ASP A 24 -53.78 -6.23 -123.38
C ASP A 24 -53.40 -6.98 -124.66
N VAL A 25 -54.24 -6.91 -125.69
CA VAL A 25 -53.97 -7.52 -126.99
C VAL A 25 -52.90 -6.72 -127.72
N LEU A 26 -52.96 -5.38 -127.67
CA LEU A 26 -51.91 -4.50 -128.21
C LEU A 26 -50.58 -4.68 -127.48
N GLY A 27 -50.58 -4.84 -126.15
CA GLY A 27 -49.38 -5.14 -125.35
C GLY A 27 -48.81 -6.53 -125.65
N SER A 28 -49.67 -7.53 -125.81
CA SER A 28 -49.28 -8.88 -126.24
C SER A 28 -48.73 -8.90 -127.67
N LEU A 29 -49.29 -8.09 -128.56
CA LEU A 29 -48.82 -7.96 -129.94
C LEU A 29 -47.52 -7.15 -130.04
N ASN A 30 -47.34 -6.10 -129.23
CA ASN A 30 -46.09 -5.35 -129.13
C ASN A 30 -44.96 -6.25 -128.62
N THR A 31 -45.24 -7.03 -127.57
CA THR A 31 -44.27 -8.01 -127.07
C THR A 31 -44.00 -9.10 -128.11
N LEU A 32 -45.01 -9.59 -128.85
CA LEU A 32 -44.83 -10.49 -129.99
C LEU A 32 -43.95 -9.89 -131.09
N SER A 33 -44.16 -8.62 -131.41
CA SER A 33 -43.43 -7.88 -132.45
C SER A 33 -41.93 -7.77 -132.16
N THR A 34 -41.51 -7.84 -130.89
CA THR A 34 -40.08 -7.77 -130.54
C THR A 34 -39.28 -8.99 -131.01
N PHE A 35 -39.93 -10.13 -131.29
CA PHE A 35 -39.22 -11.38 -131.63
C PHE A 35 -39.86 -12.17 -132.79
N TYR A 36 -41.04 -11.78 -133.26
CA TYR A 36 -41.74 -12.41 -134.38
C TYR A 36 -41.71 -11.49 -135.61
N ALA A 37 -40.58 -11.46 -136.32
CA ALA A 37 -40.34 -10.55 -137.44
C ALA A 37 -40.93 -11.03 -138.78
N ASP A 38 -40.94 -12.34 -139.05
CA ASP A 38 -41.32 -12.90 -140.36
C ASP A 38 -42.52 -13.86 -140.29
N ASN A 39 -43.55 -13.57 -141.08
CA ASN A 39 -44.83 -14.30 -141.06
C ASN A 39 -44.88 -15.48 -142.06
N THR A 40 -43.97 -16.44 -141.90
CA THR A 40 -43.89 -17.66 -142.74
C THR A 40 -44.76 -18.81 -142.20
N PRO A 41 -45.21 -19.77 -143.03
CA PRO A 41 -46.04 -20.90 -142.58
C PRO A 41 -45.34 -21.80 -141.54
N GLN A 42 -44.01 -21.89 -141.56
CA GLN A 42 -43.21 -22.56 -140.53
C GLN A 42 -43.16 -21.75 -139.22
N ALA A 43 -43.01 -20.41 -139.31
CA ALA A 43 -43.05 -19.53 -138.14
C ALA A 43 -44.42 -19.54 -137.43
N ARG A 44 -45.54 -19.66 -138.16
CA ARG A 44 -46.89 -19.78 -137.55
C ARG A 44 -47.08 -21.07 -136.77
N ARG A 45 -46.54 -22.19 -137.28
CA ARG A 45 -46.59 -23.49 -136.60
C ARG A 45 -45.73 -23.50 -135.32
N ASN A 46 -44.62 -22.76 -135.32
CA ASN A 46 -43.67 -22.72 -134.21
C ASN A 46 -43.89 -21.54 -133.23
N LEU A 47 -44.84 -20.65 -133.50
CA LEU A 47 -45.11 -19.45 -132.68
C LEU A 47 -45.43 -19.81 -131.21
N ARG A 48 -46.26 -20.83 -130.99
CA ARG A 48 -46.59 -21.32 -129.64
C ARG A 48 -45.34 -21.80 -128.90
N SER A 49 -44.51 -22.61 -129.54
CA SER A 49 -43.25 -23.07 -128.94
C SER A 49 -42.27 -21.93 -128.66
N ALA A 50 -42.25 -20.88 -129.49
CA ALA A 50 -41.39 -19.72 -129.27
C ALA A 50 -41.87 -18.86 -128.10
N ILE A 51 -43.18 -18.66 -127.95
CA ILE A 51 -43.78 -17.98 -126.79
C ILE A 51 -43.55 -18.79 -125.52
N GLU A 52 -43.81 -20.10 -125.54
CA GLU A 52 -43.60 -20.99 -124.39
C GLU A 52 -42.12 -21.04 -123.99
N LYS A 53 -41.19 -21.06 -124.95
CA LYS A 53 -39.75 -20.99 -124.69
C LYS A 53 -39.33 -19.67 -124.05
N ARG A 54 -39.86 -18.53 -124.54
CA ARG A 54 -39.59 -17.22 -123.93
C ARG A 54 -40.20 -17.09 -122.54
N GLY A 55 -41.39 -17.63 -122.31
CA GLY A 55 -42.00 -17.69 -120.98
C GLY A 55 -41.18 -18.54 -120.01
N LEU A 56 -40.63 -19.67 -120.48
CA LEU A 56 -39.66 -20.46 -119.72
C LEU A 56 -38.38 -19.67 -119.44
N ASP A 57 -37.84 -18.95 -120.41
CA ASP A 57 -36.62 -18.16 -120.25
C ASP A 57 -36.81 -17.04 -119.21
N ILE A 58 -37.94 -16.33 -119.25
CA ILE A 58 -38.27 -15.28 -118.26
C ILE A 58 -38.46 -15.89 -116.86
N ASN A 59 -39.17 -17.00 -116.73
CA ASN A 59 -39.33 -17.67 -115.45
C ASN A 59 -37.99 -18.20 -114.92
N ARG A 60 -37.09 -18.63 -115.81
CA ARG A 60 -35.74 -19.08 -115.45
C ARG A 60 -34.87 -17.93 -114.99
N GLU A 61 -34.97 -16.77 -115.66
CA GLU A 61 -34.30 -15.53 -115.27
C GLU A 61 -34.82 -15.01 -113.91
N PHE A 62 -36.14 -15.06 -113.68
CA PHE A 62 -36.74 -14.73 -112.39
C PHE A 62 -36.25 -15.67 -111.29
N LEU A 63 -36.29 -16.99 -111.51
CA LEU A 63 -35.79 -17.97 -110.55
C LEU A 63 -34.30 -17.78 -110.25
N GLN A 64 -33.49 -17.47 -111.26
CA GLN A 64 -32.06 -17.18 -111.07
C GLN A 64 -31.83 -15.88 -110.29
N ALA A 65 -32.62 -14.84 -110.55
CA ALA A 65 -32.54 -13.59 -109.82
C ALA A 65 -33.01 -13.76 -108.36
N SER A 66 -34.11 -14.48 -108.13
CA SER A 66 -34.67 -14.71 -106.79
C SER A 66 -33.88 -15.71 -105.95
N ASP A 67 -33.14 -16.64 -106.57
CA ASP A 67 -32.29 -17.61 -105.87
C ASP A 67 -31.23 -16.93 -105.00
N THR A 68 -30.65 -15.82 -105.46
CA THR A 68 -29.70 -15.04 -104.63
C THR A 68 -30.34 -14.44 -103.38
N ALA A 69 -31.57 -13.91 -103.50
CA ALA A 69 -32.31 -13.35 -102.37
C ALA A 69 -32.79 -14.44 -101.41
N GLN A 70 -33.21 -15.60 -101.94
CA GLN A 70 -33.66 -16.73 -101.15
C GLN A 70 -32.52 -17.33 -100.34
N ARG A 71 -31.36 -17.57 -100.95
CA ARG A 71 -30.15 -18.01 -100.21
C ARG A 71 -29.70 -17.00 -99.17
N ALA A 72 -29.88 -15.71 -99.41
CA ALA A 72 -29.58 -14.68 -98.42
C ALA A 72 -30.57 -14.73 -97.25
N LEU A 73 -31.86 -14.97 -97.50
CA LEU A 73 -32.88 -15.17 -96.47
C LEU A 73 -32.62 -16.45 -95.66
N ASP A 74 -32.31 -17.56 -96.32
CA ASP A 74 -32.00 -18.84 -95.68
C ASP A 74 -30.79 -18.67 -94.74
N ARG A 75 -29.78 -17.91 -95.16
CA ARG A 75 -28.62 -17.57 -94.30
C ARG A 75 -29.02 -16.74 -93.10
N VAL A 76 -29.88 -15.75 -93.27
CA VAL A 76 -30.36 -14.93 -92.14
C VAL A 76 -31.19 -15.79 -91.18
N GLU A 77 -32.01 -16.69 -91.69
CA GLU A 77 -32.77 -17.64 -90.88
C GLU A 77 -31.85 -18.59 -90.10
N GLU A 78 -30.81 -19.14 -90.74
CA GLU A 78 -29.78 -19.94 -90.07
C GLU A 78 -29.06 -19.16 -88.96
N GLU A 79 -28.64 -17.91 -89.22
CA GLU A 79 -27.97 -17.07 -88.23
C GLU A 79 -28.90 -16.69 -87.07
N VAL A 80 -30.19 -16.42 -87.33
CA VAL A 80 -31.19 -16.12 -86.29
C VAL A 80 -31.47 -17.35 -85.44
N ASN A 81 -31.59 -18.54 -86.06
CA ASN A 81 -31.76 -19.79 -85.33
C ASN A 81 -30.52 -20.12 -84.49
N ALA A 82 -29.31 -19.94 -85.04
CA ALA A 82 -28.06 -20.11 -84.31
C ALA A 82 -27.95 -19.13 -83.12
N LEU A 83 -28.41 -17.89 -83.30
CA LEU A 83 -28.47 -16.90 -82.21
C LEU A 83 -29.47 -17.30 -81.13
N ALA A 84 -30.66 -17.77 -81.50
CA ALA A 84 -31.67 -18.25 -80.55
C ALA A 84 -31.13 -19.44 -79.73
N GLU A 85 -30.50 -20.43 -80.38
CA GLU A 85 -29.84 -21.53 -79.68
C GLU A 85 -28.69 -21.07 -78.78
N CYS A 86 -27.93 -20.04 -79.20
CA CYS A 86 -26.90 -19.44 -78.37
C CYS A 86 -27.48 -18.78 -77.12
N CYS A 87 -28.54 -17.99 -77.27
CA CYS A 87 -29.26 -17.37 -76.15
C CYS A 87 -29.83 -18.42 -75.19
N ASP A 88 -30.40 -19.52 -75.68
CA ASP A 88 -30.90 -20.62 -74.84
C ASP A 88 -29.78 -21.33 -74.09
N ARG A 89 -28.64 -21.58 -74.75
CA ARG A 89 -27.45 -22.13 -74.09
C ARG A 89 -26.93 -21.22 -72.99
N ILE A 90 -26.85 -19.92 -73.26
CA ILE A 90 -26.43 -18.91 -72.28
C ILE A 90 -27.44 -18.86 -71.11
N ALA A 91 -28.74 -18.87 -71.39
CA ALA A 91 -29.77 -18.85 -70.35
C ALA A 91 -29.71 -20.10 -69.46
N LYS A 92 -29.50 -21.30 -70.04
CA LYS A 92 -29.31 -22.54 -69.28
C LYS A 92 -28.02 -22.51 -68.45
N ALA A 93 -26.91 -22.06 -69.04
CA ALA A 93 -25.64 -21.94 -68.33
C ALA A 93 -25.72 -20.92 -67.18
N LEU A 94 -26.38 -19.78 -67.41
CA LEU A 94 -26.61 -18.76 -66.40
C LEU A 94 -27.54 -19.27 -65.30
N GLY A 95 -28.63 -19.98 -65.64
CA GLY A 95 -29.52 -20.60 -64.67
C GLY A 95 -28.81 -21.62 -63.77
N GLY A 96 -27.99 -22.50 -64.36
CA GLY A 96 -27.19 -23.47 -63.62
C GLY A 96 -26.11 -22.81 -62.74
N CYS A 97 -25.45 -21.77 -63.26
CA CYS A 97 -24.47 -21.01 -62.50
C CYS A 97 -25.15 -20.24 -61.34
N THR A 98 -26.32 -19.66 -61.56
CA THR A 98 -27.07 -18.92 -60.52
C THR A 98 -27.57 -19.86 -59.42
N ALA A 99 -28.04 -21.06 -59.77
CA ALA A 99 -28.44 -22.07 -58.80
C ALA A 99 -27.24 -22.55 -57.95
N SER A 100 -26.13 -22.93 -58.59
CA SER A 100 -24.90 -23.33 -57.90
C SER A 100 -24.33 -22.20 -57.03
N THR A 101 -24.31 -20.97 -57.56
CA THR A 101 -23.87 -19.78 -56.84
C THR A 101 -24.81 -19.48 -55.67
N GLY A 102 -26.12 -19.70 -55.82
CA GLY A 102 -27.10 -19.58 -54.73
C GLY A 102 -26.84 -20.56 -53.59
N ASP A 103 -26.53 -21.82 -53.92
CA ASP A 103 -26.16 -22.84 -52.93
C ASP A 103 -24.85 -22.49 -52.23
N ILE A 104 -23.84 -22.01 -52.98
CA ILE A 104 -22.57 -21.55 -52.41
C ILE A 104 -22.79 -20.32 -51.51
N ILE A 105 -23.62 -19.36 -51.91
CA ILE A 105 -23.93 -18.17 -51.10
C ILE A 105 -24.65 -18.60 -49.82
N SER A 106 -25.65 -19.47 -49.90
CA SER A 106 -26.41 -19.93 -48.73
C SER A 106 -25.52 -20.70 -47.75
N THR A 107 -24.63 -21.56 -48.25
CA THR A 107 -23.67 -22.30 -47.42
C THR A 107 -22.61 -21.38 -46.84
N THR A 108 -22.13 -20.38 -47.59
CA THR A 108 -21.20 -19.36 -47.10
C THR A 108 -21.83 -18.52 -45.99
N GLU A 109 -23.08 -18.09 -46.15
CA GLU A 109 -23.79 -17.30 -45.15
C GLU A 109 -24.04 -18.12 -43.87
N ARG A 110 -24.43 -19.39 -44.00
CA ARG A 110 -24.56 -20.32 -42.87
C ARG A 110 -23.23 -20.49 -42.12
N LEU A 111 -22.13 -20.76 -42.85
CA LEU A 111 -20.81 -20.92 -42.25
C LEU A 111 -20.33 -19.64 -41.57
N LYS A 112 -20.64 -18.46 -42.14
CA LYS A 112 -20.31 -17.17 -41.55
C LYS A 112 -21.07 -16.95 -40.23
N GLN A 113 -22.36 -17.29 -40.18
CA GLN A 113 -23.15 -17.24 -38.94
C GLN A 113 -22.64 -18.23 -37.88
N GLU A 114 -22.28 -19.45 -38.28
CA GLU A 114 -21.69 -20.46 -37.38
C GLU A 114 -20.32 -20.00 -36.85
N LEU A 115 -19.49 -19.39 -37.70
CA LEU A 115 -18.22 -18.81 -37.30
C LEU A 115 -18.44 -17.70 -36.27
N GLU A 116 -19.36 -16.77 -36.53
CA GLU A 116 -19.67 -15.65 -35.63
C GLU A 116 -20.20 -16.14 -34.26
N MET A 117 -21.09 -17.13 -34.25
CA MET A 117 -21.56 -17.74 -33.00
C MET A 117 -20.41 -18.43 -32.25
N THR A 118 -19.52 -19.11 -32.98
CA THR A 118 -18.38 -19.82 -32.38
C THR A 118 -17.36 -18.84 -31.80
N THR A 119 -17.08 -17.73 -32.48
CA THR A 119 -16.19 -16.67 -31.97
C THR A 119 -16.77 -16.00 -30.74
N GLN A 120 -18.08 -15.69 -30.72
CA GLN A 120 -18.74 -15.16 -29.52
C GLN A 120 -18.66 -16.12 -28.34
N ARG A 121 -18.89 -17.43 -28.58
CA ARG A 121 -18.74 -18.46 -27.53
C ARG A 121 -17.30 -18.55 -27.03
N GLN A 122 -16.32 -18.47 -27.92
CA GLN A 122 -14.90 -18.46 -27.55
C GLN A 122 -14.55 -17.24 -26.68
N GLU A 123 -15.07 -16.06 -26.99
CA GLU A 123 -14.89 -14.85 -26.20
C GLU A 123 -15.53 -14.95 -24.80
N ILE A 124 -16.72 -15.54 -24.71
CA ILE A 124 -17.38 -15.77 -23.41
C ILE A 124 -16.56 -16.74 -22.57
N VAL A 125 -16.08 -17.83 -23.17
CA VAL A 125 -15.23 -18.81 -22.47
C VAL A 125 -13.90 -18.18 -22.05
N SER A 126 -13.27 -17.37 -22.89
CA SER A 126 -12.00 -16.72 -22.53
C SER A 126 -12.16 -15.70 -21.40
N CYS A 127 -13.25 -14.93 -21.39
CA CYS A 127 -13.58 -14.05 -20.26
C CYS A 127 -13.84 -14.88 -18.98
N PHE A 128 -14.63 -15.96 -19.09
CA PHE A 128 -14.92 -16.81 -17.93
C PHE A 128 -13.67 -17.45 -17.35
N LEU A 129 -12.77 -17.99 -18.20
CA LEU A 129 -11.52 -18.58 -17.75
C LEU A 129 -10.62 -17.54 -17.08
N ARG A 130 -10.52 -16.33 -17.63
CA ARG A 130 -9.74 -15.26 -17.00
C ARG A 130 -10.29 -14.86 -15.64
N ASP A 131 -11.61 -14.70 -15.53
CA ASP A 131 -12.23 -14.12 -14.35
C ASP A 131 -12.46 -15.14 -13.21
N TYR A 132 -12.38 -16.45 -13.51
CA TYR A 132 -12.71 -17.54 -12.59
C TYR A 132 -11.68 -18.68 -12.52
N GLN A 133 -10.61 -18.68 -13.31
CA GLN A 133 -9.58 -19.72 -13.27
C GLN A 133 -8.17 -19.12 -13.14
N LEU A 134 -7.41 -19.67 -12.18
CA LEU A 134 -5.98 -19.38 -12.06
C LEU A 134 -5.21 -20.11 -13.14
N SER A 135 -4.25 -19.42 -13.74
CA SER A 135 -3.26 -20.04 -14.62
C SER A 135 -2.32 -20.96 -13.83
N ASN A 136 -1.72 -21.93 -14.52
CA ASN A 136 -0.73 -22.82 -13.88
C ASN A 136 0.50 -22.06 -13.37
N GLU A 137 0.85 -20.93 -14.02
CA GLU A 137 1.93 -20.05 -13.59
C GLU A 137 1.62 -19.38 -12.25
N GLU A 138 0.39 -18.87 -12.08
CA GLU A 138 -0.06 -18.29 -10.81
C GLU A 138 -0.13 -19.34 -9.69
N ILE A 139 -0.62 -20.55 -10.00
CA ILE A 139 -0.64 -21.65 -9.03
C ILE A 139 0.79 -22.01 -8.61
N ASN A 140 1.73 -22.03 -9.55
CA ASN A 140 3.13 -22.28 -9.26
C ASN A 140 3.76 -21.13 -8.46
N ALA A 141 3.42 -19.87 -8.74
CA ALA A 141 3.89 -18.73 -7.96
C ALA A 141 3.39 -18.78 -6.49
N LEU A 142 2.13 -19.19 -6.28
CA LEU A 142 1.57 -19.37 -4.94
C LEU A 142 2.22 -20.55 -4.19
N ARG A 143 2.68 -21.58 -4.90
CA ARG A 143 3.24 -22.83 -4.32
C ARG A 143 4.77 -22.89 -4.24
N GLY A 144 5.51 -22.27 -5.15
CA GLY A 144 6.98 -22.38 -5.26
C GLY A 144 7.70 -21.48 -4.26
N GLU A 145 8.86 -21.84 -3.72
CA GLU A 145 9.44 -21.33 -2.46
C GLU A 145 9.71 -19.83 -2.32
N ASP A 146 9.97 -19.10 -3.42
CA ASP A 146 10.35 -17.68 -3.39
C ASP A 146 9.15 -16.72 -3.40
N LEU A 147 9.29 -15.60 -2.66
CA LEU A 147 8.30 -14.52 -2.62
C LEU A 147 8.71 -13.40 -3.56
N ASN A 148 8.06 -13.37 -4.72
CA ASN A 148 8.30 -12.41 -5.79
C ASN A 148 7.06 -11.55 -6.06
N GLU A 149 7.19 -10.55 -6.92
CA GLU A 149 6.06 -9.72 -7.37
C GLU A 149 4.93 -10.55 -7.99
N GLU A 150 5.29 -11.66 -8.66
CA GLU A 150 4.36 -12.64 -9.23
C GLU A 150 3.47 -13.31 -8.16
N PHE A 151 4.00 -13.56 -6.96
CA PHE A 151 3.21 -14.08 -5.85
C PHE A 151 2.13 -13.08 -5.42
N PHE A 152 2.48 -11.80 -5.29
CA PHE A 152 1.52 -10.77 -4.89
C PHE A 152 0.45 -10.54 -5.95
N LYS A 153 0.84 -10.58 -7.24
CA LYS A 153 -0.11 -10.52 -8.37
C LYS A 153 -1.08 -11.71 -8.36
N ALA A 154 -0.54 -12.92 -8.21
CA ALA A 154 -1.36 -14.12 -8.11
C ALA A 154 -2.31 -14.07 -6.90
N LEU A 155 -1.84 -13.63 -5.73
CA LEU A 155 -2.68 -13.50 -4.53
C LEU A 155 -3.80 -12.47 -4.72
N SER A 156 -3.52 -11.33 -5.33
CA SER A 156 -4.53 -10.32 -5.69
C SER A 156 -5.57 -10.90 -6.65
N HIS A 157 -5.14 -11.68 -7.64
CA HIS A 157 -6.06 -12.32 -8.57
C HIS A 157 -6.94 -13.37 -7.87
N VAL A 158 -6.39 -14.19 -6.96
CA VAL A 158 -7.18 -15.11 -6.13
C VAL A 158 -8.25 -14.36 -5.32
N GLN A 159 -7.92 -13.19 -4.75
CA GLN A 159 -8.88 -12.36 -4.02
C GLN A 159 -9.99 -11.82 -4.94
N GLU A 160 -9.63 -11.39 -6.15
CA GLU A 160 -10.58 -10.92 -7.16
C GLU A 160 -11.53 -12.05 -7.57
N ILE A 161 -11.00 -13.24 -7.89
CA ILE A 161 -11.82 -14.43 -8.20
C ILE A 161 -12.74 -14.76 -7.03
N HIS A 162 -12.23 -14.75 -5.80
CA HIS A 162 -13.04 -15.00 -4.60
C HIS A 162 -14.15 -13.94 -4.42
N ALA A 163 -13.90 -12.68 -4.78
CA ALA A 163 -14.92 -11.63 -4.78
C ALA A 163 -15.96 -11.83 -5.89
N ASN A 164 -15.52 -12.19 -7.10
CA ASN A 164 -16.39 -12.51 -8.24
C ASN A 164 -17.29 -13.72 -7.94
N CYS A 165 -16.78 -14.73 -7.23
CA CYS A 165 -17.57 -15.88 -6.77
C CYS A 165 -18.77 -15.45 -5.90
N LYS A 166 -18.63 -14.39 -5.07
CA LYS A 166 -19.76 -13.87 -4.27
C LYS A 166 -20.88 -13.31 -5.17
N ILE A 167 -20.54 -12.77 -6.33
CA ILE A 167 -21.50 -12.33 -7.34
C ILE A 167 -22.16 -13.55 -7.98
N LEU A 168 -21.38 -14.57 -8.34
CA LEU A 168 -21.87 -15.81 -8.93
C LEU A 168 -22.86 -16.55 -8.03
N LEU A 169 -22.68 -16.50 -6.70
CA LEU A 169 -23.63 -17.06 -5.71
C LEU A 169 -25.02 -16.40 -5.74
N ARG A 170 -25.14 -15.18 -6.27
CA ARG A 170 -26.43 -14.50 -6.44
C ARG A 170 -27.17 -14.95 -7.72
N THR A 171 -26.51 -15.72 -8.58
CA THR A 171 -27.07 -16.23 -9.83
C THR A 171 -27.55 -17.68 -9.68
N HIS A 172 -28.05 -18.27 -10.77
CA HIS A 172 -28.53 -19.67 -10.80
C HIS A 172 -27.40 -20.72 -10.64
N HIS A 173 -26.13 -20.35 -10.78
CA HIS A 173 -24.99 -21.27 -10.73
C HIS A 173 -24.31 -21.32 -9.35
N GLN A 174 -25.11 -21.47 -8.28
CA GLN A 174 -24.62 -21.42 -6.90
C GLN A 174 -23.60 -22.51 -6.57
N ARG A 175 -23.82 -23.74 -7.05
CA ARG A 175 -22.92 -24.87 -6.77
C ARG A 175 -21.51 -24.65 -7.31
N ALA A 176 -21.39 -24.20 -8.57
CA ALA A 176 -20.10 -23.89 -9.17
C ALA A 176 -19.41 -22.72 -8.46
N GLY A 177 -20.19 -21.71 -8.04
CA GLY A 177 -19.67 -20.60 -7.23
C GLY A 177 -19.14 -21.03 -5.86
N LEU A 178 -19.79 -21.99 -5.19
CA LEU A 178 -19.31 -22.54 -3.92
C LEU A 178 -18.04 -23.38 -4.11
N GLU A 179 -18.02 -24.29 -5.09
CA GLU A 179 -16.85 -25.14 -5.36
C GLU A 179 -15.61 -24.29 -5.72
N LEU A 180 -15.80 -23.22 -6.50
CA LEU A 180 -14.72 -22.31 -6.85
C LEU A 180 -14.28 -21.44 -5.66
N MET A 181 -15.22 -20.97 -4.85
CA MET A 181 -14.92 -20.21 -3.64
C MET A 181 -14.11 -21.03 -2.64
N ASP A 182 -14.48 -22.30 -2.41
CA ASP A 182 -13.74 -23.21 -1.54
C ASP A 182 -12.33 -23.46 -2.08
N MET A 183 -12.18 -23.66 -3.40
CA MET A 183 -10.87 -23.83 -4.02
C MET A 183 -9.99 -22.57 -3.85
N MET A 184 -10.55 -21.37 -4.09
CA MET A 184 -9.83 -20.10 -3.89
C MET A 184 -9.47 -19.89 -2.41
N ALA A 185 -10.33 -20.26 -1.48
CA ALA A 185 -10.07 -20.16 -0.04
C ALA A 185 -8.85 -21.01 0.36
N VAL A 186 -8.74 -22.24 -0.15
CA VAL A 186 -7.56 -23.11 0.08
C VAL A 186 -6.28 -22.46 -0.46
N TYR A 187 -6.32 -21.87 -1.65
CA TYR A 187 -5.17 -21.16 -2.20
C TYR A 187 -4.81 -19.91 -1.37
N GLN A 188 -5.79 -19.14 -0.92
CA GLN A 188 -5.57 -17.98 -0.04
C GLN A 188 -4.94 -18.40 1.29
N GLU A 189 -5.49 -19.41 1.96
CA GLU A 189 -4.97 -19.89 3.24
C GLU A 189 -3.52 -20.35 3.13
N GLY A 190 -3.22 -21.18 2.12
CA GLY A 190 -1.84 -21.62 1.87
C GLY A 190 -0.88 -20.48 1.55
N ALA A 191 -1.33 -19.49 0.77
CA ALA A 191 -0.54 -18.31 0.44
C ALA A 191 -0.28 -17.43 1.67
N TYR A 192 -1.29 -17.14 2.48
CA TYR A 192 -1.15 -16.33 3.69
C TYR A 192 -0.34 -17.02 4.78
N GLU A 193 -0.49 -18.35 4.96
CA GLU A 193 0.34 -19.10 5.89
C GLU A 193 1.82 -19.02 5.49
N ARG A 194 2.10 -19.13 4.19
CA ARG A 194 3.46 -19.00 3.67
C ARG A 194 4.00 -17.58 3.78
N LEU A 195 3.20 -16.58 3.46
CA LEU A 195 3.54 -15.17 3.66
C LEU A 195 3.88 -14.90 5.13
N CYS A 196 3.08 -15.44 6.06
CA CYS A 196 3.33 -15.36 7.49
C CYS A 196 4.68 -16.00 7.88
N ARG A 197 4.97 -17.23 7.42
CA ARG A 197 6.25 -17.90 7.69
C ARG A 197 7.46 -17.13 7.16
N TRP A 198 7.35 -16.57 5.95
CA TRP A 198 8.44 -15.78 5.38
C TRP A 198 8.65 -14.46 6.11
N VAL A 199 7.57 -13.73 6.44
CA VAL A 199 7.65 -12.50 7.23
C VAL A 199 8.30 -12.79 8.58
N GLN A 200 7.95 -13.90 9.24
CA GLN A 200 8.62 -14.32 10.47
C GLN A 200 10.11 -14.60 10.27
N ALA A 201 10.49 -15.29 9.21
CA ALA A 201 11.89 -15.57 8.91
C ALA A 201 12.69 -14.28 8.67
N GLU A 202 12.11 -13.33 7.94
CA GLU A 202 12.75 -12.04 7.66
C GLU A 202 12.83 -11.17 8.92
N CYS A 203 11.78 -11.16 9.75
CA CYS A 203 11.78 -10.49 11.04
C CYS A 203 12.78 -11.10 12.04
N ARG A 204 13.08 -12.41 11.96
CA ARG A 204 14.16 -13.02 12.76
C ARG A 204 15.53 -12.48 12.37
N LYS A 205 15.83 -12.36 11.07
CA LYS A 205 17.07 -11.72 10.60
C LYS A 205 17.19 -10.27 11.07
N LEU A 206 16.06 -9.57 11.12
CA LEU A 206 15.93 -8.22 11.66
C LEU A 206 16.22 -8.14 13.17
N GLY A 207 15.93 -9.20 13.92
CA GLY A 207 16.20 -9.31 15.36
C GLY A 207 17.69 -9.52 15.69
N ASP A 208 18.45 -10.13 14.78
CA ASP A 208 19.88 -10.41 14.98
C ASP A 208 20.78 -9.20 14.65
N THR A 209 20.25 -8.20 13.96
CA THR A 209 20.97 -6.99 13.56
C THR A 209 20.59 -5.79 14.44
N ASP A 210 21.61 -5.02 14.87
CA ASP A 210 21.42 -3.86 15.75
C ASP A 210 20.73 -2.68 15.05
N ASN A 211 21.01 -2.48 13.75
CA ASN A 211 20.40 -1.47 12.88
C ASN A 211 19.86 -2.15 11.62
N PRO A 212 18.66 -2.75 11.69
CA PRO A 212 18.07 -3.41 10.54
C PRO A 212 17.47 -2.43 9.53
N GLU A 213 17.75 -2.63 8.25
CA GLU A 213 17.04 -1.96 7.16
C GLU A 213 15.85 -2.82 6.72
N VAL A 214 14.66 -2.22 6.69
CA VAL A 214 13.43 -2.91 6.26
C VAL A 214 13.38 -2.92 4.74
N SER A 215 13.41 -4.11 4.15
CA SER A 215 13.30 -4.27 2.68
C SER A 215 11.89 -3.90 2.18
N GLU A 216 11.82 -3.40 0.94
CA GLU A 216 10.54 -3.00 0.33
C GLU A 216 9.59 -4.20 0.13
N LEU A 217 10.15 -5.40 -0.09
CA LEU A 217 9.39 -6.64 -0.13
C LEU A 217 8.76 -6.96 1.22
N LEU A 218 9.48 -6.77 2.33
CA LEU A 218 8.93 -6.97 3.67
C LEU A 218 7.81 -5.98 3.98
N ARG A 219 7.95 -4.71 3.59
CA ARG A 219 6.87 -3.71 3.72
C ARG A 219 5.62 -4.12 2.97
N THR A 220 5.77 -4.59 1.73
CA THR A 220 4.67 -5.05 0.89
C THR A 220 4.00 -6.30 1.47
N ALA A 221 4.80 -7.25 1.98
CA ALA A 221 4.31 -8.45 2.65
C ALA A 221 3.49 -8.13 3.91
N VAL A 222 3.99 -7.24 4.77
CA VAL A 222 3.28 -6.80 5.98
C VAL A 222 1.99 -6.04 5.62
N ARG A 223 2.02 -5.20 4.58
CA ARG A 223 0.82 -4.51 4.07
C ARG A 223 -0.26 -5.51 3.65
N CYS A 224 0.11 -6.56 2.92
CA CYS A 224 -0.82 -7.62 2.52
C CYS A 224 -1.36 -8.41 3.74
N LEU A 225 -0.52 -8.69 4.75
CA LEU A 225 -0.96 -9.37 5.97
C LEU A 225 -1.99 -8.57 6.78
N LYS A 226 -1.97 -7.23 6.72
CA LYS A 226 -2.96 -6.39 7.43
C LYS A 226 -4.41 -6.68 7.03
N GLU A 227 -4.65 -7.19 5.82
CA GLU A 227 -5.98 -7.61 5.36
C GLU A 227 -6.54 -8.79 6.18
N ARG A 228 -5.67 -9.53 6.88
CA ARG A 228 -6.01 -10.61 7.80
C ARG A 228 -5.51 -10.26 9.22
N PRO A 229 -6.31 -9.52 10.03
CA PRO A 229 -5.89 -9.00 11.33
C PRO A 229 -5.33 -10.05 12.31
N VAL A 230 -5.83 -11.29 12.26
CA VAL A 230 -5.39 -12.38 13.15
C VAL A 230 -3.94 -12.78 12.84
N LEU A 231 -3.61 -12.96 11.55
CA LEU A 231 -2.26 -13.33 11.13
C LEU A 231 -1.28 -12.17 11.34
N PHE A 232 -1.71 -10.94 11.03
CA PHE A 232 -0.93 -9.75 11.28
C PHE A 232 -0.58 -9.60 12.76
N LYS A 233 -1.56 -9.77 13.66
CA LYS A 233 -1.32 -9.70 15.12
C LYS A 233 -0.31 -10.75 15.58
N TYR A 234 -0.42 -11.99 15.08
CA TYR A 234 0.53 -13.05 15.39
C TYR A 234 1.97 -12.71 14.92
N CYS A 235 2.13 -12.19 13.70
CA CYS A 235 3.43 -11.71 13.21
C CYS A 235 3.96 -10.54 14.06
N ALA A 236 3.12 -9.58 14.42
CA ALA A 236 3.50 -8.43 15.23
C ALA A 236 3.96 -8.84 16.64
N GLU A 237 3.28 -9.79 17.28
CA GLU A 237 3.68 -10.36 18.57
C GLU A 237 5.03 -11.09 18.49
N GLU A 238 5.26 -11.88 17.44
CA GLU A 238 6.54 -12.55 17.21
C GLU A 238 7.69 -11.55 17.00
N VAL A 239 7.46 -10.50 16.20
CA VAL A 239 8.42 -9.39 16.03
C VAL A 239 8.73 -8.74 17.36
N ALA A 240 7.69 -8.43 18.14
CA ALA A 240 7.84 -7.81 19.46
C ALA A 240 8.69 -8.70 20.39
N ASN A 241 8.44 -10.01 20.41
CA ASN A 241 9.21 -10.97 21.22
C ASN A 241 10.68 -11.09 20.77
N LEU A 242 10.95 -11.08 19.46
CA LEU A 242 12.32 -11.14 18.93
C LEU A 242 13.09 -9.86 19.26
N ARG A 243 12.49 -8.69 19.01
CA ARG A 243 13.08 -7.39 19.31
C ARG A 243 13.22 -7.18 20.82
N HIS A 244 12.29 -7.65 21.64
CA HIS A 244 12.40 -7.68 23.11
C HIS A 244 13.68 -8.38 23.55
N ASN A 245 13.93 -9.59 23.06
CA ASN A 245 15.12 -10.37 23.41
C ASN A 245 16.42 -9.70 22.92
N ALA A 246 16.40 -9.14 21.72
CA ALA A 246 17.53 -8.39 21.18
C ALA A 246 17.83 -7.14 22.01
N LEU A 247 16.82 -6.32 22.29
CA LEU A 247 16.93 -5.10 23.09
C LEU A 247 17.42 -5.41 24.51
N PHE A 248 16.89 -6.45 25.14
CA PHE A 248 17.35 -6.91 26.45
C PHE A 248 18.85 -7.25 26.44
N ARG A 249 19.32 -8.04 25.46
CA ARG A 249 20.74 -8.36 25.31
C ARG A 249 21.60 -7.12 25.06
N ARG A 250 21.13 -6.20 24.21
CA ARG A 250 21.82 -4.93 23.91
C ARG A 250 21.92 -4.06 25.16
N PHE A 251 20.88 -3.98 25.96
CA PHE A 251 20.89 -3.21 27.22
C PHE A 251 21.90 -3.79 28.21
N ILE A 252 21.90 -5.11 28.44
CA ILE A 252 22.87 -5.76 29.32
C ILE A 252 24.30 -5.61 28.79
N SER A 253 24.50 -5.69 27.47
CA SER A 253 25.81 -5.44 26.86
C SER A 253 26.26 -3.99 27.05
N ALA A 254 25.38 -3.01 26.89
CA ALA A 254 25.69 -1.61 27.13
C ALA A 254 26.06 -1.34 28.60
N LEU A 255 25.39 -2.03 29.54
CA LEU A 255 25.72 -1.94 30.96
C LEU A 255 27.09 -2.54 31.28
N THR A 256 27.39 -3.74 30.77
CA THR A 256 28.52 -4.57 31.25
C THR A 256 29.75 -4.54 30.36
N ARG A 257 29.59 -4.43 29.04
CA ARG A 257 30.65 -4.51 28.03
C ARG A 257 30.90 -3.20 27.29
N GLY A 258 29.89 -2.33 27.21
CA GLY A 258 29.95 -1.11 26.40
C GLY A 258 29.74 -1.38 24.91
N GLY A 259 30.13 -0.43 24.07
CA GLY A 259 30.00 -0.53 22.61
C GLY A 259 31.07 -1.40 21.94
N PRO A 260 30.96 -1.60 20.60
CA PRO A 260 31.92 -2.39 19.83
C PRO A 260 33.35 -1.87 20.03
N GLY A 261 34.27 -2.74 20.45
CA GLY A 261 35.65 -2.34 20.77
C GLY A 261 35.84 -1.67 22.15
N GLY A 262 34.84 -1.78 23.04
CA GLY A 262 34.90 -1.21 24.40
C GLY A 262 34.60 0.28 24.48
N MET A 263 34.13 0.86 23.36
CA MET A 263 33.75 2.28 23.25
C MET A 263 32.33 2.40 22.66
N PRO A 264 31.41 3.15 23.30
CA PRO A 264 31.55 3.80 24.61
C PRO A 264 31.77 2.77 25.73
N ARG A 265 32.41 3.19 26.82
CA ARG A 265 32.71 2.32 27.97
C ARG A 265 31.42 1.75 28.58
N PRO A 266 31.49 0.59 29.26
CA PRO A 266 30.34 0.05 29.98
C PRO A 266 29.74 1.08 30.94
N ILE A 267 28.42 1.19 30.95
CA ILE A 267 27.72 2.17 31.80
C ILE A 267 27.98 1.87 33.29
N GLU A 268 28.18 0.60 33.68
CA GLU A 268 28.51 0.19 35.05
C GLU A 268 29.79 0.82 35.62
N VAL A 269 30.72 1.25 34.75
CA VAL A 269 31.95 1.95 35.21
C VAL A 269 31.61 3.24 35.96
N HIS A 270 30.47 3.86 35.64
CA HIS A 270 30.00 5.09 36.27
C HIS A 270 29.16 4.87 37.53
N ALA A 271 29.03 3.63 38.05
CA ALA A 271 28.19 3.35 39.22
C ALA A 271 28.57 4.12 40.51
N HIS A 272 29.79 4.66 40.58
CA HIS A 272 30.25 5.52 41.66
C HIS A 272 29.67 6.95 41.61
N ASP A 273 29.15 7.36 40.47
CA ASP A 273 28.45 8.63 40.26
C ASP A 273 26.99 8.34 39.89
N PRO A 274 26.07 8.32 40.89
CA PRO A 274 24.68 7.95 40.67
C PRO A 274 23.96 8.81 39.62
N LEU A 275 24.27 10.11 39.54
CA LEU A 275 23.60 11.02 38.61
C LEU A 275 23.97 10.68 37.16
N ARG A 276 25.26 10.49 36.90
CA ARG A 276 25.74 10.07 35.58
C ARG A 276 25.29 8.66 35.24
N TYR A 277 25.36 7.72 36.18
CA TYR A 277 24.96 6.34 35.96
C TYR A 277 23.50 6.20 35.53
N VAL A 278 22.58 6.85 36.26
CA VAL A 278 21.15 6.85 35.93
C VAL A 278 20.88 7.66 34.65
N GLY A 279 21.57 8.78 34.45
CA GLY A 279 21.48 9.58 33.23
C GLY A 279 21.89 8.81 31.98
N ASP A 280 23.02 8.10 32.01
CA ASP A 280 23.52 7.27 30.91
C ASP A 280 22.53 6.13 30.58
N MET A 281 21.93 5.49 31.59
CA MET A 281 20.90 4.46 31.39
C MET A 281 19.63 5.04 30.74
N LEU A 282 19.14 6.18 31.21
CA LEU A 282 17.96 6.86 30.65
C LEU A 282 18.22 7.36 29.23
N GLY A 283 19.40 7.92 28.97
CA GLY A 283 19.84 8.34 27.64
C GLY A 283 19.88 7.17 26.66
N TRP A 284 20.42 6.02 27.08
CA TRP A 284 20.43 4.81 26.28
C TRP A 284 19.01 4.33 25.98
N LEU A 285 18.13 4.26 26.99
CA LEU A 285 16.73 3.84 26.82
C LEU A 285 15.98 4.76 25.86
N HIS A 286 16.14 6.07 25.99
CA HIS A 286 15.53 7.05 25.09
C HIS A 286 16.02 6.92 23.64
N GLN A 287 17.34 6.75 23.44
CA GLN A 287 17.91 6.52 22.11
C GLN A 287 17.40 5.21 21.49
N SER A 288 17.38 4.12 22.26
CA SER A 288 16.85 2.85 21.81
C SER A 288 15.37 2.95 21.46
N LEU A 289 14.57 3.68 22.26
CA LEU A 289 13.15 3.90 21.99
C LEU A 289 12.92 4.63 20.66
N ALA A 290 13.71 5.66 20.37
CA ALA A 290 13.66 6.34 19.08
C ALA A 290 13.95 5.37 17.92
N SER A 291 14.99 4.54 18.03
CA SER A 291 15.35 3.56 16.99
C SER A 291 14.32 2.45 16.79
N GLU A 292 13.74 1.89 17.88
CA GLU A 292 12.70 0.86 17.76
C GLU A 292 11.41 1.44 17.22
N ARG A 293 11.05 2.68 17.61
CA ARG A 293 9.86 3.35 17.07
C ARG A 293 9.99 3.58 15.57
N GLU A 294 11.16 4.01 15.09
CA GLU A 294 11.42 4.15 13.65
C GLU A 294 11.30 2.81 12.91
N LEU A 295 11.87 1.74 13.47
CA LEU A 295 11.78 0.39 12.91
C LEU A 295 10.33 -0.11 12.84
N VAL A 296 9.58 0.02 13.93
CA VAL A 296 8.17 -0.41 14.01
C VAL A 296 7.31 0.42 13.06
N LEU A 297 7.55 1.72 12.94
CA LEU A 297 6.89 2.56 11.94
C LEU A 297 7.21 2.09 10.51
N ALA A 298 8.47 1.81 10.20
CA ALA A 298 8.87 1.34 8.88
C ALA A 298 8.26 -0.03 8.50
N LEU A 299 7.95 -0.87 9.48
CA LEU A 299 7.31 -2.17 9.30
C LEU A 299 5.78 -2.09 9.25
N LEU A 300 5.18 -1.40 10.23
CA LEU A 300 3.74 -1.39 10.44
C LEU A 300 3.04 -0.25 9.70
N ASP A 301 3.73 0.79 9.25
CA ASP A 301 3.13 1.88 8.49
C ASP A 301 4.07 2.40 7.38
N PRO A 302 4.29 1.60 6.32
CA PRO A 302 5.22 1.96 5.24
C PRO A 302 4.79 3.19 4.44
N ASP A 303 3.51 3.57 4.47
CA ASP A 303 2.96 4.69 3.69
C ASP A 303 3.18 6.05 4.38
N ALA A 304 3.51 6.06 5.69
CA ALA A 304 3.87 7.28 6.43
C ALA A 304 5.27 7.84 6.06
N VAL A 305 6.08 7.06 5.33
CA VAL A 305 7.48 7.39 5.01
C VAL A 305 7.60 8.38 3.83
N VAL A 306 6.54 8.58 3.03
CA VAL A 306 6.58 9.40 1.80
C VAL A 306 6.57 10.92 2.07
N ASP A 307 6.21 11.37 3.27
CA ASP A 307 6.20 12.81 3.63
C ASP A 307 7.53 13.19 4.32
N THR A 308 8.54 13.56 3.54
CA THR A 308 9.90 13.97 3.95
C THR A 308 9.92 15.39 4.56
N GLY A 309 9.13 15.60 5.63
CA GLY A 309 9.20 16.79 6.48
C GLY A 309 10.07 16.58 7.73
N PRO A 310 10.64 17.65 8.34
CA PRO A 310 11.47 17.54 9.53
C PRO A 310 10.70 16.91 10.69
N THR A 311 11.38 16.01 11.41
CA THR A 311 10.87 15.11 12.45
C THR A 311 9.97 15.80 13.48
N ALA A 312 10.23 17.08 13.79
CA ALA A 312 9.44 17.91 14.69
C ALA A 312 7.96 18.13 14.25
N THR A 313 7.71 18.14 12.94
CA THR A 313 6.38 18.41 12.36
C THR A 313 5.47 17.18 12.26
N ARG A 314 6.04 15.97 12.34
CA ARG A 314 5.27 14.71 12.46
C ARG A 314 4.55 14.59 13.81
N PHE A 315 5.14 15.13 14.88
CA PHE A 315 4.58 15.05 16.23
C PHE A 315 3.24 15.79 16.40
N LEU A 316 3.02 16.86 15.64
CA LEU A 316 1.80 17.67 15.71
C LEU A 316 0.70 17.22 14.74
N LYS A 317 1.07 16.69 13.56
CA LYS A 317 0.08 16.33 12.52
C LYS A 317 -0.59 14.97 12.71
N ASN A 318 -0.01 14.07 13.49
CA ASN A 318 -0.56 12.72 13.67
C ASN A 318 -1.79 12.65 14.60
N LEU A 319 -2.16 13.74 15.27
CA LEU A 319 -3.31 13.76 16.19
C LEU A 319 -4.66 14.00 15.48
N GLU A 320 -4.66 14.40 14.20
CA GLU A 320 -5.89 14.84 13.49
C GLU A 320 -6.40 13.89 12.40
N ASN A 321 -5.64 12.87 11.99
CA ASN A 321 -6.13 11.87 11.03
C ASN A 321 -6.49 10.56 11.75
N GLY A 322 -7.64 9.96 11.41
CA GLY A 322 -8.27 8.81 12.08
C GLY A 322 -7.50 7.47 12.09
N SER A 323 -6.24 7.46 12.55
CA SER A 323 -5.35 6.28 12.65
C SER A 323 -5.23 5.68 14.06
N GLY A 324 -6.22 5.85 14.92
CA GLY A 324 -6.14 5.40 16.32
C GLY A 324 -5.82 3.91 16.50
N LYS A 325 -6.13 3.07 15.49
CA LYS A 325 -5.83 1.63 15.50
C LYS A 325 -4.37 1.29 15.15
N ALA A 326 -3.78 2.01 14.20
CA ALA A 326 -2.37 1.81 13.83
C ALA A 326 -1.45 2.32 14.95
N GLU A 327 -1.85 3.41 15.60
CA GLU A 327 -1.15 3.95 16.76
C GLU A 327 -1.26 3.01 17.97
N SER A 328 -2.42 2.39 18.20
CA SER A 328 -2.58 1.39 19.27
C SER A 328 -1.75 0.12 19.03
N ASP A 329 -1.68 -0.36 17.78
CA ASP A 329 -0.89 -1.55 17.43
C ASP A 329 0.62 -1.26 17.57
N MET A 330 1.07 -0.07 17.17
CA MET A 330 2.46 0.38 17.37
C MET A 330 2.82 0.48 18.86
N THR A 331 1.98 1.13 19.66
CA THR A 331 2.21 1.26 21.11
C THR A 331 2.26 -0.11 21.79
N PHE A 332 1.38 -1.04 21.40
CA PHE A 332 1.40 -2.41 21.92
C PHE A 332 2.72 -3.14 21.63
N VAL A 333 3.21 -3.06 20.37
CA VAL A 333 4.47 -3.69 19.98
C VAL A 333 5.65 -3.08 20.74
N LEU A 334 5.72 -1.75 20.84
CA LEU A 334 6.78 -1.06 21.55
C LEU A 334 6.77 -1.34 23.05
N ASP A 335 5.60 -1.35 23.70
CA ASP A 335 5.48 -1.67 25.13
C ASP A 335 6.03 -3.07 25.42
N ARG A 336 5.68 -4.05 24.59
CA ARG A 336 6.18 -5.42 24.69
C ARG A 336 7.69 -5.53 24.49
N ILE A 337 8.25 -4.74 23.57
CA ILE A 337 9.70 -4.69 23.33
C ILE A 337 10.45 -4.18 24.58
N PHE A 338 9.95 -3.10 25.20
CA PHE A 338 10.63 -2.45 26.34
C PHE A 338 10.34 -3.11 27.70
N GLU A 339 9.35 -4.00 27.80
CA GLU A 339 9.04 -4.73 29.04
C GLU A 339 10.28 -5.43 29.63
N GLY A 340 11.14 -6.00 28.78
CA GLY A 340 12.31 -6.78 29.22
C GLY A 340 13.39 -5.98 29.90
N VAL A 341 13.54 -4.70 29.54
CA VAL A 341 14.56 -3.81 30.10
C VAL A 341 14.12 -3.14 31.40
N CYS A 342 12.82 -3.17 31.72
CA CYS A 342 12.26 -2.52 32.91
C CYS A 342 12.86 -3.07 34.21
N ARG A 343 12.92 -4.40 34.36
CA ARG A 343 13.47 -5.06 35.56
C ARG A 343 14.96 -4.76 35.80
N PRO A 344 15.89 -4.99 34.84
CA PRO A 344 17.30 -4.70 35.06
C PRO A 344 17.54 -3.20 35.30
N PHE A 345 16.83 -2.32 34.59
CA PHE A 345 16.91 -0.87 34.82
C PHE A 345 16.49 -0.51 36.24
N LYS A 346 15.31 -0.99 36.68
CA LYS A 346 14.78 -0.75 38.03
C LYS A 346 15.75 -1.15 39.13
N VAL A 347 16.29 -2.38 39.06
CA VAL A 347 17.22 -2.90 40.07
C VAL A 347 18.47 -2.01 40.18
N ARG A 348 19.02 -1.54 39.06
CA ARG A 348 20.24 -0.72 39.06
C ARG A 348 20.01 0.69 39.58
N VAL A 349 18.88 1.30 39.26
CA VAL A 349 18.51 2.61 39.82
C VAL A 349 18.24 2.49 41.32
N GLU A 350 17.51 1.47 41.77
CA GLU A 350 17.28 1.22 43.20
C GLU A 350 18.59 1.00 43.97
N GLN A 351 19.55 0.27 43.40
CA GLN A 351 20.89 0.10 43.97
C GLN A 351 21.65 1.43 44.08
N ALA A 352 21.57 2.30 43.06
CA ALA A 352 22.17 3.63 43.10
C ALA A 352 21.53 4.55 44.15
N LEU A 353 20.24 4.37 44.44
CA LEU A 353 19.56 5.07 45.54
C LEU A 353 19.95 4.50 46.91
N GLN A 354 20.22 3.19 47.00
CA GLN A 354 20.65 2.52 48.23
C GLN A 354 22.10 2.82 48.62
N SER A 355 22.94 3.26 47.68
CA SER A 355 24.35 3.64 47.95
C SER A 355 24.52 4.94 48.73
N GLN A 356 23.45 5.45 49.36
CA GLN A 356 23.39 6.71 50.12
C GLN A 356 23.93 7.91 49.34
N PRO A 357 23.30 8.27 48.20
CA PRO A 357 23.66 9.49 47.47
C PRO A 357 23.52 10.74 48.34
N SER A 358 24.26 11.79 47.98
CA SER A 358 24.10 13.08 48.66
C SER A 358 22.68 13.63 48.50
N LEU A 359 22.28 14.53 49.40
CA LEU A 359 20.96 15.17 49.34
C LEU A 359 20.70 15.83 47.98
N ILE A 360 21.67 16.57 47.46
CA ILE A 360 21.58 17.26 46.17
C ILE A 360 21.50 16.26 45.02
N VAL A 361 22.28 15.18 45.06
CA VAL A 361 22.25 14.13 44.02
C VAL A 361 20.90 13.43 44.00
N SER A 362 20.32 13.12 45.17
CA SER A 362 18.99 12.51 45.27
C SER A 362 17.89 13.40 44.66
N TYR A 363 17.97 14.70 44.92
CA TYR A 363 17.05 15.68 44.32
C TYR A 363 17.22 15.77 42.80
N LYS A 364 18.47 15.88 42.33
CA LYS A 364 18.78 15.90 40.88
C LYS A 364 18.30 14.63 40.18
N LEU A 365 18.50 13.45 40.79
CA LEU A 365 18.02 12.17 40.27
C LEU A 365 16.49 12.13 40.13
N SER A 366 15.75 12.61 41.13
CA SER A 366 14.30 12.73 41.06
C SER A 366 13.87 13.58 39.86
N ASN A 367 14.51 14.74 39.68
CA ASN A 367 14.19 15.64 38.57
C ASN A 367 14.56 15.05 37.21
N THR A 368 15.69 14.34 37.10
CA THR A 368 16.09 13.66 35.86
C THR A 368 15.11 12.54 35.51
N LEU A 369 14.71 11.71 36.48
CA LEU A 369 13.72 10.65 36.26
C LEU A 369 12.35 11.23 35.87
N GLU A 370 11.95 12.34 36.47
CA GLU A 370 10.71 13.04 36.11
C GLU A 370 10.76 13.57 34.67
N PHE A 371 11.85 14.24 34.28
CA PHE A 371 12.04 14.72 32.90
C PHE A 371 11.91 13.57 31.88
N TYR A 372 12.66 12.49 32.06
CA TYR A 372 12.60 11.34 31.17
C TYR A 372 11.26 10.61 31.23
N SER A 373 10.54 10.64 32.35
CA SER A 373 9.18 10.09 32.45
C SER A 373 8.25 10.80 31.47
N TYR A 374 8.31 12.13 31.37
CA TYR A 374 7.53 12.88 30.39
C TYR A 374 8.01 12.62 28.95
N THR A 375 9.32 12.72 28.70
CA THR A 375 9.87 12.51 27.34
C THR A 375 9.52 11.13 26.78
N ILE A 376 9.63 10.08 27.60
CA ILE A 376 9.30 8.71 27.18
C ILE A 376 7.78 8.52 27.10
N SER A 377 6.99 9.14 27.99
CA SER A 377 5.51 9.10 27.90
C SER A 377 4.99 9.73 26.62
N ASP A 378 5.62 10.80 26.12
CA ASP A 378 5.23 11.43 24.85
C ASP A 378 5.52 10.52 23.64
N LEU A 379 6.51 9.62 23.75
CA LEU A 379 6.91 8.71 22.68
C LEU A 379 6.23 7.34 22.73
N LEU A 380 5.90 6.84 23.92
CA LEU A 380 5.41 5.46 24.14
C LEU A 380 3.98 5.43 24.71
N GLY A 381 3.48 6.54 25.24
CA GLY A 381 2.20 6.60 25.96
C GLY A 381 2.38 6.37 27.47
N ARG A 382 1.43 6.90 28.26
CA ARG A 382 1.53 6.94 29.73
C ARG A 382 1.37 5.59 30.42
N ASP A 383 0.58 4.69 29.84
CA ASP A 383 0.19 3.43 30.49
C ASP A 383 1.15 2.25 30.22
N THR A 384 2.35 2.52 29.71
CA THR A 384 3.32 1.48 29.31
C THR A 384 4.23 1.05 30.45
N ALA A 385 4.76 -0.17 30.38
CA ALA A 385 5.58 -0.78 31.43
C ALA A 385 6.83 0.05 31.75
N LEU A 386 7.47 0.62 30.71
CA LEU A 386 8.65 1.47 30.87
C LEU A 386 8.30 2.77 31.58
N CYS A 387 7.25 3.48 31.14
CA CYS A 387 6.78 4.72 31.77
C CYS A 387 6.44 4.50 33.25
N ASN A 388 5.66 3.46 33.55
CA ASN A 388 5.31 3.10 34.93
C ASN A 388 6.54 2.79 35.79
N THR A 389 7.55 2.14 35.21
CA THR A 389 8.81 1.85 35.90
C THR A 389 9.58 3.12 36.24
N ILE A 390 9.71 4.06 35.29
CA ILE A 390 10.43 5.32 35.53
C ILE A 390 9.69 6.18 36.56
N TRP A 391 8.35 6.25 36.50
CA TRP A 391 7.55 6.94 37.51
C TRP A 391 7.73 6.35 38.90
N ALA A 392 7.71 5.02 39.04
CA ALA A 392 7.95 4.36 40.31
C ALA A 392 9.36 4.65 40.87
N LEU A 393 10.36 4.75 40.00
CA LEU A 393 11.73 5.10 40.37
C LEU A 393 11.88 6.57 40.74
N LYS A 394 11.17 7.48 40.06
CA LYS A 394 11.07 8.89 40.43
C LYS A 394 10.54 9.01 41.86
N ASP A 395 9.44 8.32 42.17
CA ASP A 395 8.85 8.33 43.51
C ASP A 395 9.77 7.69 44.56
N ALA A 396 10.59 6.71 44.18
CA ALA A 396 11.62 6.16 45.05
C ALA A 396 12.74 7.18 45.32
N ALA A 397 13.24 7.86 44.30
CA ALA A 397 14.27 8.90 44.44
C ALA A 397 13.78 10.08 45.31
N GLN A 398 12.52 10.50 45.11
CA GLN A 398 11.89 11.54 45.92
C GLN A 398 11.73 11.11 47.38
N ARG A 399 11.34 9.85 47.64
CA ARG A 399 11.30 9.30 49.01
C ARG A 399 12.67 9.29 49.67
N THR A 400 13.71 8.81 48.97
CA THR A 400 15.09 8.83 49.47
C THR A 400 15.55 10.25 49.81
N PHE A 401 15.22 11.23 48.98
CA PHE A 401 15.50 12.65 49.27
C PHE A 401 14.87 13.12 50.60
N PHE A 402 13.58 12.85 50.80
CA PHE A 402 12.90 13.24 52.05
C PHE A 402 13.38 12.44 53.27
N GLU A 403 13.78 11.18 53.10
CA GLU A 403 14.39 10.39 54.17
C GLU A 403 15.75 10.95 54.61
N ILE A 404 16.58 11.39 53.66
CA ILE A 404 17.86 12.07 53.97
C ILE A 404 17.60 13.38 54.71
N LEU A 405 16.61 14.19 54.26
CA LEU A 405 16.22 15.42 54.95
C LEU A 405 15.77 15.16 56.38
N ARG A 406 14.85 14.20 56.56
CA ARG A 406 14.33 13.83 57.88
C ARG A 406 15.46 13.37 58.80
N SER A 407 16.34 12.50 58.33
CA SER A 407 17.49 12.03 59.12
C SER A 407 18.45 13.16 59.50
N ARG A 408 18.68 14.13 58.61
CA ARG A 408 19.48 15.34 58.94
C ARG A 408 18.78 16.20 59.99
N GLY A 409 17.48 16.44 59.85
CA GLY A 409 16.67 17.20 60.82
C GLY A 409 16.64 16.54 62.20
N GLU A 410 16.39 15.23 62.27
CA GLU A 410 16.39 14.47 63.52
C GLU A 410 17.76 14.48 64.22
N LYS A 411 18.85 14.33 63.46
CA LYS A 411 20.22 14.45 64.01
C LYS A 411 20.48 15.84 64.56
N LEU A 412 20.02 16.89 63.86
CA LEU A 412 20.17 18.28 64.27
C LEU A 412 19.43 18.56 65.59
N LEU A 413 18.19 18.10 65.70
CA LEU A 413 17.38 18.26 66.91
C LEU A 413 17.89 17.41 68.08
N ARG A 414 18.44 16.23 67.81
CA ARG A 414 19.01 15.35 68.84
C ARG A 414 20.33 15.87 69.42
N TYR A 415 21.13 16.56 68.59
CA TYR A 415 22.42 17.13 68.98
C TYR A 415 22.53 18.59 68.54
N PRO A 416 21.78 19.51 69.19
CA PRO A 416 21.80 20.91 68.83
C PRO A 416 23.21 21.51 69.08
N PRO A 417 23.74 22.33 68.15
CA PRO A 417 25.02 22.98 68.32
C PRO A 417 24.98 23.95 69.51
N LEU A 418 26.11 24.09 70.20
CA LEU A 418 26.25 25.04 71.30
C LEU A 418 26.08 26.47 70.77
N VAL A 419 25.29 27.29 71.45
CA VAL A 419 25.15 28.70 71.09
C VAL A 419 26.44 29.42 71.41
N ALA A 420 26.94 30.18 70.43
CA ALA A 420 28.14 30.97 70.58
C ALA A 420 27.92 32.12 71.57
N VAL A 421 28.99 32.51 72.28
CA VAL A 421 28.94 33.55 73.33
C VAL A 421 28.59 34.92 72.76
N ASP A 422 28.90 35.16 71.49
CA ASP A 422 28.60 36.37 70.72
C ASP A 422 27.19 36.38 70.10
N LEU A 423 26.38 35.34 70.33
CA LEU A 423 25.07 35.15 69.71
C LEU A 423 25.11 35.11 68.17
N SER A 424 26.25 34.73 67.58
CA SER A 424 26.35 34.48 66.15
C SER A 424 25.45 33.32 65.70
N PRO A 425 24.94 33.34 64.44
CA PRO A 425 24.07 32.29 63.95
C PRO A 425 24.77 30.92 63.97
N PRO A 426 24.10 29.86 64.44
CA PRO A 426 24.69 28.52 64.44
C PRO A 426 25.14 28.09 63.04
N SER A 427 26.24 27.35 62.94
CA SER A 427 26.76 26.85 61.65
C SER A 427 25.70 26.05 60.87
N ALA A 428 24.84 25.32 61.57
CA ALA A 428 23.71 24.59 60.97
C ALA A 428 22.74 25.49 60.19
N VAL A 429 22.53 26.73 60.61
CA VAL A 429 21.68 27.70 59.89
C VAL A 429 22.36 28.10 58.58
N ARG A 430 23.63 28.48 58.64
CA ARG A 430 24.41 28.87 57.45
C ARG A 430 24.51 27.73 56.45
N ASP A 431 24.87 26.54 56.93
CA ASP A 431 25.06 25.36 56.09
C ASP A 431 23.71 24.89 55.49
N GLY A 432 22.62 24.95 56.27
CA GLY A 432 21.27 24.65 55.81
C GLY A 432 20.77 25.61 54.73
N VAL A 433 20.99 26.92 54.90
CA VAL A 433 20.65 27.93 53.89
C VAL A 433 21.48 27.75 52.62
N SER A 434 22.78 27.45 52.75
CA SER A 434 23.64 27.17 51.57
C SER A 434 23.11 26.00 50.75
N VAL A 435 22.71 24.91 51.40
CA VAL A 435 22.15 23.72 50.72
C VAL A 435 20.78 24.03 50.11
N LEU A 436 19.94 24.82 50.80
CA LEU A 436 18.65 25.25 50.26
C LEU A 436 18.82 26.09 49.00
N LEU A 437 19.78 27.02 48.97
CA LEU A 437 20.09 27.82 47.78
C LEU A 437 20.49 26.93 46.60
N GLU A 438 21.32 25.90 46.83
CA GLU A 438 21.71 24.95 45.78
C GLU A 438 20.52 24.12 45.26
N ILE A 439 19.59 23.73 46.13
CA ILE A 439 18.36 23.03 45.74
C ILE A 439 17.44 23.96 44.94
N ILE A 440 17.31 25.23 45.34
CA ILE A 440 16.53 26.25 44.60
C ILE A 440 17.13 26.49 43.22
N GLU A 441 18.45 26.63 43.12
CA GLU A 441 19.14 26.78 41.84
C GLU A 441 18.91 25.55 40.93
N THR A 442 19.02 24.35 41.50
CA THR A 442 18.73 23.09 40.81
C THR A 442 17.26 23.05 40.34
N HIS A 443 16.31 23.41 41.20
CA HIS A 443 14.88 23.47 40.86
C HIS A 443 14.60 24.47 39.73
N ASN A 444 15.20 25.66 39.78
CA ASN A 444 15.04 26.68 38.74
C ASN A 444 15.65 26.27 37.40
N SER A 445 16.73 25.50 37.42
CA SER A 445 17.37 24.94 36.22
C SER A 445 16.64 23.72 35.63
N THR A 446 15.65 23.16 36.36
CA THR A 446 14.96 21.95 35.92
C THR A 446 14.01 22.29 34.77
N MET A 447 14.16 21.59 33.64
CA MET A 447 13.27 21.75 32.50
C MET A 447 11.97 21.00 32.73
N VAL A 448 10.88 21.73 33.01
CA VAL A 448 9.52 21.18 33.06
C VAL A 448 8.89 21.30 31.67
N PRO A 449 8.32 20.22 31.10
CA PRO A 449 7.58 20.29 29.85
C PRO A 449 6.44 21.32 29.93
N ALA A 450 6.17 22.03 28.83
CA ALA A 450 5.19 23.12 28.79
C ALA A 450 3.74 22.72 29.17
N SER A 451 3.45 21.42 29.22
CA SER A 451 2.13 20.85 29.51
C SER A 451 1.86 20.62 31.01
N THR A 452 2.86 20.74 31.89
CA THR A 452 2.73 20.37 33.32
C THR A 452 2.90 21.53 34.29
N LYS A 453 2.11 21.52 35.36
CA LYS A 453 2.23 22.48 36.47
C LYS A 453 3.54 22.22 37.22
N LYS A 454 4.26 23.29 37.59
CA LYS A 454 5.45 23.17 38.44
C LYS A 454 5.07 22.47 39.76
N PRO A 455 5.86 21.49 40.22
CA PRO A 455 5.61 20.81 41.49
C PRO A 455 5.65 21.81 42.64
N ASP A 456 4.87 21.55 43.68
CA ASP A 456 4.87 22.34 44.89
C ASP A 456 6.22 22.20 45.62
N PHE A 457 6.88 23.33 45.83
CA PHE A 457 8.21 23.40 46.46
C PHE A 457 8.11 23.65 47.97
N ASP A 458 6.92 24.01 48.49
CA ASP A 458 6.68 24.28 49.90
C ASP A 458 7.01 23.09 50.82
N PRO A 459 6.73 21.81 50.44
CA PRO A 459 7.13 20.66 51.26
C PRO A 459 8.65 20.52 51.40
N VAL A 460 9.42 20.92 50.38
CA VAL A 460 10.89 20.87 50.41
C VAL A 460 11.43 21.95 51.35
N ILE A 461 10.90 23.17 51.25
CA ILE A 461 11.27 24.29 52.13
C ILE A 461 10.96 23.92 53.59
N SER A 462 9.75 23.45 53.87
CA SER A 462 9.31 23.13 55.24
C SER A 462 10.16 22.02 55.84
N ALA A 463 10.39 20.93 55.10
CA ALA A 463 11.22 19.80 55.56
C ALA A 463 12.68 20.20 55.85
N MET A 464 13.20 21.26 55.22
CA MET A 464 14.55 21.77 55.45
C MET A 464 14.63 22.80 56.57
N LEU A 465 13.72 23.78 56.60
CA LEU A 465 13.80 24.92 57.51
C LEU A 465 13.19 24.64 58.88
N ASP A 466 12.11 23.86 58.97
CA ASP A 466 11.41 23.62 60.24
C ASP A 466 12.34 23.00 61.31
N PRO A 467 13.18 21.98 61.01
CA PRO A 467 14.12 21.45 62.00
C PRO A 467 15.18 22.46 62.44
N ILE A 468 15.59 23.38 61.54
CA ILE A 468 16.56 24.43 61.84
C ILE A 468 15.93 25.49 62.76
N ILE A 469 14.68 25.88 62.48
CA ILE A 469 13.91 26.82 63.29
C ILE A 469 13.69 26.23 64.69
N GLN A 470 13.18 25.01 64.78
CA GLN A 470 12.97 24.31 66.05
C GLN A 470 14.26 24.16 66.87
N MET A 471 15.38 23.85 66.22
CA MET A 471 16.69 23.81 66.87
C MET A 471 17.05 25.18 67.47
N CYS A 472 16.87 26.27 66.72
CA CYS A 472 17.13 27.63 67.20
C CYS A 472 16.22 28.01 68.38
N GLU A 473 14.94 27.64 68.34
CA GLU A 473 13.98 27.87 69.43
C GLU A 473 14.40 27.13 70.71
N GLN A 474 14.72 25.83 70.60
CA GLN A 474 15.20 25.02 71.73
C GLN A 474 16.51 25.56 72.32
N ALA A 475 17.44 25.99 71.45
CA ALA A 475 18.70 26.58 71.87
C ALA A 475 18.49 27.92 72.61
N ALA A 476 17.55 28.75 72.14
CA ALA A 476 17.19 30.01 72.79
C ALA A 476 16.53 29.80 74.16
N GLU A 477 15.62 28.82 74.28
CA GLU A 477 15.00 28.43 75.56
C GLU A 477 16.05 27.89 76.56
N ALA A 478 16.96 27.03 76.09
CA ALA A 478 18.06 26.52 76.91
C ALA A 478 18.97 27.67 77.41
N HIS A 479 19.23 28.69 76.60
CA HIS A 479 19.99 29.87 77.02
C HIS A 479 19.26 30.73 78.05
N LYS A 480 17.95 30.96 77.88
CA LYS A 480 17.11 31.69 78.85
C LYS A 480 17.10 31.00 80.22
N SER A 481 17.02 29.67 80.25
CA SER A 481 17.02 28.89 81.50
C SER A 481 18.35 29.02 82.29
N LYS A 482 19.50 29.00 81.61
CA LYS A 482 20.84 29.23 82.19
C LYS A 482 21.05 30.67 82.69
N GLY A 483 20.46 31.66 82.02
CA GLY A 483 20.46 33.06 82.49
C GLY A 483 19.63 33.24 83.78
N SER A 484 18.53 32.50 83.93
CA SER A 484 17.67 32.59 85.11
C SER A 484 18.29 31.99 86.39
N SER A 485 19.13 30.95 86.24
CA SER A 485 19.83 30.32 87.37
C SER A 485 21.02 31.15 87.85
N HIS A 486 21.69 31.88 86.95
CA HIS A 486 22.71 32.87 87.34
C HIS A 486 22.10 34.12 87.99
N SER A 487 20.91 34.56 87.57
CA SER A 487 20.19 35.66 88.21
C SER A 487 19.68 35.30 89.61
N SER A 488 19.24 34.05 89.82
CA SER A 488 18.78 33.56 91.13
C SER A 488 19.93 33.39 92.15
N ARG A 489 21.16 33.04 91.70
CA ARG A 489 22.34 32.98 92.60
C ARG A 489 22.87 34.36 93.00
N ARG A 490 22.65 35.41 92.21
CA ARG A 490 23.08 36.78 92.58
C ARG A 490 22.20 37.45 93.64
N ARG A 491 21.04 36.89 94.00
CA ARG A 491 20.15 37.46 95.03
C ARG A 491 20.38 36.96 96.46
N ILE A 492 21.31 36.02 96.69
CA ILE A 492 21.57 35.46 98.05
C ILE A 492 22.96 35.80 98.62
N SER A 493 23.82 36.53 97.90
CA SER A 493 25.11 36.99 98.44
C SER A 493 25.33 38.49 98.27
N SER A 494 24.63 39.27 99.09
CA SER A 494 25.02 40.65 99.38
C SER A 494 25.19 40.80 100.89
N ASP A 495 26.24 40.18 101.42
CA ASP A 495 26.99 40.76 102.53
C ASP A 495 28.39 40.12 102.64
N SER A 496 29.31 40.90 103.21
CA SER A 496 30.73 40.63 103.45
C SER A 496 31.69 40.75 102.25
N SER A 497 32.05 42.00 101.98
CA SER A 497 33.31 42.42 101.38
C SER A 497 34.52 42.03 102.24
N GLN A 498 35.43 41.19 101.73
CA GLN A 498 36.86 41.26 102.09
C GLN A 498 37.75 41.01 100.87
N ILE A 499 38.63 41.99 100.67
CA ILE A 499 39.69 42.08 99.68
C ILE A 499 40.94 41.45 100.29
N SER A 500 41.52 40.40 99.67
CA SER A 500 42.98 40.18 99.66
C SER A 500 43.40 39.12 98.65
N LYS A 501 43.98 39.61 97.55
CA LYS A 501 45.19 39.15 96.83
C LYS A 501 45.48 37.63 96.77
N SER A 502 45.42 37.11 95.54
CA SER A 502 46.55 36.51 94.79
C SER A 502 47.64 35.79 95.59
N SER A 503 47.89 34.52 95.25
CA SER A 503 49.24 34.07 94.89
C SER A 503 49.21 32.87 93.94
N VAL A 504 49.97 33.05 92.87
CA VAL A 504 50.45 32.08 91.90
C VAL A 504 51.48 31.15 92.58
N ASP A 505 51.72 30.00 91.97
CA ASP A 505 52.77 28.98 92.25
C ASP A 505 52.43 27.80 93.16
N ALA A 506 52.05 26.69 92.52
CA ALA A 506 52.30 25.34 93.01
C ALA A 506 52.55 24.38 91.83
N ILE A 507 53.54 24.70 91.00
CA ILE A 507 54.31 23.70 90.23
C ILE A 507 55.77 24.07 90.45
N LEU A 508 56.45 23.35 91.34
CA LEU A 508 57.84 22.92 91.21
C LEU A 508 58.24 22.11 92.46
N SER A 509 58.52 20.82 92.22
CA SER A 509 59.53 19.98 92.88
C SER A 509 59.52 19.85 94.41
N ASN A 510 59.27 18.63 94.89
CA ASN A 510 60.37 17.85 95.46
C ASN A 510 60.05 16.35 95.52
N GLY A 511 60.78 15.60 94.70
CA GLY A 511 61.08 14.20 94.96
C GLY A 511 62.03 14.08 96.16
N SER A 512 61.87 12.98 96.89
CA SER A 512 62.68 12.62 98.05
C SER A 512 64.10 12.18 97.64
N PRO A 513 65.15 12.56 98.38
CA PRO A 513 66.46 11.91 98.30
C PRO A 513 66.67 10.83 99.37
N ALA A 514 67.72 10.04 99.11
CA ALA A 514 68.21 8.78 99.70
C ALA A 514 68.60 8.82 101.21
N PRO A 515 69.16 7.71 101.75
CA PRO A 515 70.63 7.59 101.70
C PRO A 515 71.17 6.15 101.47
N SER A 516 72.40 6.12 100.98
CA SER A 516 73.34 4.99 100.89
C SER A 516 74.12 4.77 102.19
N ILE A 517 74.91 3.67 102.18
CA ILE A 517 75.89 3.11 103.16
C ILE A 517 75.36 1.73 103.62
N GLN A 518 75.99 0.59 103.34
CA GLN A 518 77.41 0.27 103.15
C GLN A 518 77.59 -0.91 102.18
#